data_AF-A0A0J8V5E8-F1
#
_entry.id   AF-A0A0J8V5E8-F1
#
_cell.length_a   1.000
_cell.length_b   1.000
_cell.length_c   1.000
_cell.angle_alpha   90.00
_cell.angle_beta   90.00
_cell.angle_gamma   90.00
#
_symmetry.space_group_name_H-M   'P 1'
#
loop_
_entity.id
_entity.type
_entity.pdbx_description
1 polymer ?
#
loop_
_entity_poly.entity_id
_entity_poly.type
_entity_poly.pdbx_seq_one_letter_code
_entity_poly.pdbx_strand_id
1 'polypeptide(L)'
;MFDPRLRSYKPKYFQTFELCSRRAYARRGNKVLTGIDTRLLITMDTLREILMEIDPDKAALTCCDWYYGGKRQYSCLRLANEPYSTDFSLHSRGSAADLISKHYMADELRAIIIKNRDRLPYLTRMEEGVSWLHIDVANLPEEASIDEIMMFTKTGEVRYI
;
A
#
# COMPACT_ATOMS: atom_id res chain seq x y z
N MET A 1 -0.76 10.89 -21.61
CA MET A 1 -0.04 12.08 -21.09
C MET A 1 0.95 11.59 -20.04
N PHE A 2 2.18 12.11 -20.02
CA PHE A 2 3.18 11.73 -19.02
C PHE A 2 2.77 12.25 -17.64
N ASP A 3 2.75 11.39 -16.61
CA ASP A 3 2.57 11.83 -15.23
C ASP A 3 3.94 12.20 -14.61
N PRO A 4 4.22 13.49 -14.38
CA PRO A 4 5.51 13.93 -13.84
C PRO A 4 5.79 13.44 -12.42
N ARG A 5 4.76 13.05 -11.66
CA ARG A 5 4.91 12.49 -10.32
C ARG A 5 5.71 11.19 -10.35
N LEU A 6 5.63 10.43 -11.44
CA LEU A 6 6.35 9.16 -11.59
C LEU A 6 7.88 9.32 -11.69
N ARG A 7 8.39 10.53 -11.96
CA ARG A 7 9.85 10.77 -11.95
C ARG A 7 10.42 10.77 -10.54
N SER A 8 9.70 11.36 -9.59
CA SER A 8 10.04 11.40 -8.18
C SER A 8 8.83 11.89 -7.38
N TYR A 9 8.51 11.19 -6.30
CA TYR A 9 7.40 11.54 -5.43
C TYR A 9 7.82 11.49 -3.97
N LYS A 10 7.44 12.52 -3.22
CA LYS A 10 7.56 12.55 -1.77
C LYS A 10 6.16 12.40 -1.18
N PRO A 11 5.92 11.37 -0.37
CA PRO A 11 4.61 11.18 0.26
C PRO A 11 4.28 12.39 1.16
N LYS A 12 3.00 12.76 1.16
CA LYS A 12 2.44 13.90 1.90
C LYS A 12 2.09 13.52 3.32
N TYR A 13 1.53 12.32 3.51
CA TYR A 13 0.92 11.92 4.78
C TYR A 13 1.70 10.86 5.56
N PHE A 14 2.76 10.33 4.98
CA PHE A 14 3.60 9.30 5.59
C PHE A 14 5.05 9.77 5.68
N GLN A 15 5.66 9.62 6.85
CA GLN A 15 7.11 9.74 7.00
C GLN A 15 7.80 8.50 6.45
N THR A 16 9.05 8.65 6.00
CA THR A 16 9.77 7.55 5.34
C THR A 16 9.95 6.30 6.24
N PHE A 17 10.11 6.46 7.55
CA PHE A 17 10.22 5.33 8.48
C PHE A 17 8.90 4.55 8.64
N GLU A 18 7.75 5.15 8.32
CA GLU A 18 6.44 4.48 8.35
C GLU A 18 6.22 3.57 7.14
N LEU A 19 7.06 3.71 6.11
CA LEU A 19 6.94 3.04 4.81
C LEU A 19 7.96 1.92 4.60
N CYS A 20 8.67 1.52 5.66
CA CYS A 20 9.65 0.45 5.56
C CYS A 20 9.87 -0.24 6.91
N SER A 21 10.55 -1.39 6.86
CA SER A 21 10.98 -2.10 8.05
C SER A 21 12.08 -1.35 8.78
N ARG A 22 12.18 -1.59 10.10
CA ARG A 22 13.23 -1.03 10.94
C ARG A 22 14.63 -1.28 10.37
N ARG A 23 14.87 -2.47 9.80
CA ARG A 23 16.16 -2.84 9.22
C ARG A 23 16.42 -2.14 7.90
N ALA A 24 15.41 -1.99 7.05
CA ALA A 24 15.53 -1.24 5.80
C ALA A 24 15.88 0.24 6.09
N TYR A 25 15.17 0.85 7.04
CA TYR A 25 15.45 2.21 7.49
C TYR A 25 16.84 2.33 8.13
N ALA A 26 17.24 1.40 8.99
CA ALA A 26 18.59 1.42 9.60
C ALA A 26 19.71 1.38 8.55
N ARG A 27 19.50 0.71 7.40
CA ARG A 27 20.49 0.62 6.32
C ARG A 27 20.57 1.85 5.43
N ARG A 28 19.44 2.51 5.17
CA ARG A 28 19.36 3.56 4.13
C ARG A 28 18.82 4.91 4.61
N GLY A 29 18.28 4.98 5.83
CA GLY A 29 17.53 6.13 6.33
C GLY A 29 16.46 6.55 5.32
N ASN A 30 16.35 7.87 5.09
CA ASN A 30 15.42 8.41 4.10
C ASN A 30 15.68 7.95 2.66
N LYS A 31 16.90 7.47 2.32
CA LYS A 31 17.21 6.94 0.98
C LYS A 31 16.55 5.58 0.72
N VAL A 32 15.85 5.01 1.69
CA VAL A 32 15.03 3.80 1.50
C VAL A 32 13.85 4.06 0.57
N LEU A 33 13.39 5.31 0.47
CA LEU A 33 12.28 5.72 -0.40
C LEU A 33 12.54 5.39 -1.89
N THR A 34 13.81 5.35 -2.32
CA THR A 34 14.17 4.99 -3.70
C THR A 34 13.89 3.51 -4.03
N GLY A 35 13.60 2.69 -3.03
CA GLY A 35 13.23 1.29 -3.20
C GLY A 35 11.72 1.05 -3.12
N ILE A 36 10.91 2.12 -3.04
CA ILE A 36 9.45 2.05 -2.98
C ILE A 36 8.90 2.56 -4.31
N ASP A 37 7.94 1.82 -4.87
CA ASP A 37 7.30 2.18 -6.11
C ASP A 37 6.53 3.50 -5.93
N THR A 38 6.83 4.48 -6.78
CA THR A 38 6.17 5.79 -6.73
C THR A 38 4.66 5.69 -6.94
N ARG A 39 4.21 4.71 -7.72
CA ARG A 39 2.78 4.43 -7.93
C ARG A 39 2.09 4.05 -6.62
N LEU A 40 2.73 3.23 -5.79
CA LEU A 40 2.19 2.85 -4.48
C LEU A 40 2.07 4.08 -3.57
N LEU A 41 3.10 4.93 -3.53
CA LEU A 41 3.09 6.15 -2.72
C LEU A 41 1.94 7.09 -3.12
N ILE A 42 1.74 7.29 -4.42
CA ILE A 42 0.62 8.08 -4.95
C ILE A 42 -0.71 7.44 -4.55
N THR A 43 -0.88 6.13 -4.72
CA THR A 43 -2.10 5.40 -4.31
C THR A 43 -2.40 5.58 -2.83
N MET A 44 -1.39 5.49 -1.96
CA MET A 44 -1.53 5.67 -0.51
C MET A 44 -1.95 7.09 -0.13
N ASP A 45 -1.32 8.11 -0.71
CA ASP A 45 -1.69 9.51 -0.46
C ASP A 45 -3.08 9.83 -1.03
N THR A 46 -3.41 9.35 -2.24
CA THR A 46 -4.75 9.56 -2.81
C THR A 46 -5.84 8.90 -1.95
N LEU A 47 -5.60 7.70 -1.42
CA LEU A 47 -6.53 7.08 -0.47
C LEU A 47 -6.69 7.95 0.78
N ARG A 48 -5.60 8.51 1.31
CA ARG A 48 -5.65 9.43 2.46
C ARG A 48 -6.44 10.70 2.14
N GLU A 49 -6.31 11.25 0.94
CA GLU A 49 -7.07 12.41 0.45
C GLU A 49 -8.57 12.10 0.32
N ILE A 50 -8.92 10.95 -0.27
CA ILE A 50 -10.32 10.47 -0.32
C ILE A 50 -10.92 10.39 1.09
N LEU A 51 -10.18 9.79 2.03
CA LEU A 51 -10.65 9.69 3.40
C LEU A 51 -10.78 11.06 4.07
N MET A 52 -9.89 12.00 3.78
CA MET A 52 -9.98 13.37 4.30
C MET A 52 -11.22 14.11 3.79
N GLU A 53 -11.63 13.87 2.56
CA GLU A 53 -12.87 14.42 2.00
C GLU A 53 -14.13 13.80 2.64
N ILE A 54 -14.06 12.52 3.03
CA ILE A 54 -15.16 11.83 3.73
C ILE A 54 -15.28 12.32 5.17
N ASP A 55 -14.18 12.25 5.93
CA ASP A 55 -14.12 12.67 7.34
C ASP A 55 -12.64 12.92 7.72
N PRO A 56 -12.20 14.19 7.84
CA PRO A 56 -10.80 14.53 8.09
C PRO A 56 -10.29 14.00 9.43
N ASP A 57 -11.16 13.86 10.44
CA ASP A 57 -10.80 13.39 11.77
C ASP A 57 -10.57 11.87 11.80
N LYS A 58 -11.14 11.13 10.84
CA LYS A 58 -11.04 9.67 10.75
C LYS A 58 -10.05 9.17 9.71
N ALA A 59 -9.51 10.08 8.92
CA ALA A 59 -8.79 9.69 7.72
C ALA A 59 -7.42 9.02 7.98
N ALA A 60 -6.92 9.01 9.22
CA ALA A 60 -5.61 8.46 9.57
C ALA A 60 -5.47 6.96 9.21
N LEU A 61 -4.37 6.67 8.52
CA LEU A 61 -3.92 5.32 8.16
C LEU A 61 -2.53 5.09 8.73
N THR A 62 -2.33 3.93 9.36
CA THR A 62 -1.05 3.48 9.89
C THR A 62 -0.52 2.35 9.03
N CYS A 63 0.73 2.48 8.57
CA CYS A 63 1.43 1.42 7.85
C CYS A 63 2.35 0.66 8.80
N CYS A 64 3.59 1.13 8.99
CA CYS A 64 4.48 0.72 10.08
C CYS A 64 4.41 1.72 11.25
N ASP A 65 4.48 1.22 12.49
CA ASP A 65 4.42 2.02 13.72
C ASP A 65 5.63 1.80 14.65
N TRP A 66 6.61 0.99 14.24
CA TRP A 66 7.78 0.62 15.06
C TRP A 66 8.61 1.81 15.52
N TYR A 67 8.64 2.91 14.76
CA TYR A 67 9.37 4.12 15.15
C TYR A 67 8.77 4.79 16.39
N TYR A 68 7.47 4.59 16.61
CA TYR A 68 6.72 5.08 17.76
C TYR A 68 6.57 4.01 18.86
N GLY A 69 7.33 2.91 18.80
CA GLY A 69 7.28 1.81 19.77
C GLY A 69 6.17 0.79 19.52
N GLY A 70 5.48 0.86 18.38
CA GLY A 70 4.49 -0.14 17.98
C GLY A 70 5.11 -1.45 17.46
N LYS A 71 4.25 -2.39 17.05
CA LYS A 71 4.66 -3.75 16.64
C LYS A 71 4.68 -3.98 15.12
N ARG A 72 4.10 -3.08 14.34
CA ARG A 72 4.03 -3.16 12.87
C ARG A 72 5.32 -2.66 12.25
N GLN A 73 6.06 -3.58 11.64
CA GLN A 73 7.33 -3.26 10.97
C GLN A 73 7.53 -3.94 9.61
N TYR A 74 6.57 -4.72 9.14
CA TYR A 74 6.69 -5.48 7.90
C TYR A 74 5.56 -5.15 6.92
N SER A 75 4.99 -3.95 7.04
CA SER A 75 3.73 -3.51 6.42
C SER A 75 3.90 -2.65 5.18
N CYS A 76 5.12 -2.38 4.74
CA CYS A 76 5.41 -1.84 3.39
C CYS A 76 6.72 -2.46 2.92
N LEU A 77 7.74 -1.68 2.57
CA LEU A 77 9.01 -2.23 2.13
C LEU A 77 9.68 -3.01 3.26
N ARG A 78 9.82 -4.32 3.07
CA ARG A 78 10.65 -5.20 3.90
C ARG A 78 11.73 -5.84 3.05
N LEU A 79 12.84 -6.24 3.64
CA LEU A 79 13.94 -6.89 2.91
C LEU A 79 13.65 -8.38 2.72
N ALA A 80 14.20 -8.98 1.66
CA ALA A 80 13.87 -10.35 1.23
C ALA A 80 14.08 -11.45 2.30
N ASN A 81 14.99 -11.25 3.25
CA ASN A 81 15.26 -12.17 4.36
C ASN A 81 14.61 -11.73 5.68
N GLU A 82 13.57 -10.91 5.64
CA GLU A 82 12.74 -10.57 6.80
C GLU A 82 11.51 -11.48 6.87
N PRO A 83 10.88 -11.57 8.07
CA PRO A 83 9.64 -12.31 8.24
C PRO A 83 8.59 -11.99 7.18
N TYR A 84 7.80 -13.01 6.84
CA TYR A 84 6.70 -12.94 5.87
C TYR A 84 7.14 -12.66 4.41
N SER A 85 8.43 -12.48 4.13
CA SER A 85 8.93 -12.39 2.76
C SER A 85 8.84 -13.75 2.06
N THR A 86 8.44 -13.71 0.79
CA THR A 86 8.42 -14.84 -0.15
C THR A 86 9.14 -14.40 -1.42
N ASP A 87 9.55 -15.35 -2.28
CA ASP A 87 10.37 -15.08 -3.48
C ASP A 87 9.81 -13.99 -4.39
N PHE A 88 8.47 -13.89 -4.45
CA PHE A 88 7.78 -12.91 -5.29
C PHE A 88 6.99 -11.87 -4.47
N SER A 89 7.35 -11.68 -3.20
CA SER A 89 6.66 -10.74 -2.32
C SER A 89 6.73 -9.30 -2.84
N LEU A 90 5.56 -8.69 -3.06
CA LEU A 90 5.46 -7.30 -3.50
C LEU A 90 5.91 -6.32 -2.42
N HIS A 91 5.82 -6.67 -1.14
CA HIS A 91 6.45 -5.92 -0.05
C HIS A 91 7.97 -5.85 -0.24
N SER A 92 8.60 -6.96 -0.63
CA SER A 92 10.05 -7.01 -0.85
C SER A 92 10.52 -6.26 -2.09
N ARG A 93 9.60 -5.98 -3.02
CA ARG A 93 9.83 -5.11 -4.19
C ARG A 93 9.48 -3.63 -3.94
N GLY A 94 8.95 -3.30 -2.76
CA GLY A 94 8.48 -1.95 -2.45
C GLY A 94 7.20 -1.55 -3.18
N SER A 95 6.39 -2.53 -3.56
CA SER A 95 5.18 -2.35 -4.38
C SER A 95 3.88 -2.70 -3.64
N ALA A 96 3.95 -3.03 -2.34
CA ALA A 96 2.76 -3.33 -1.52
C ALA A 96 2.79 -2.63 -0.17
N ALA A 97 1.60 -2.40 0.40
CA ALA A 97 1.41 -1.88 1.74
C ALA A 97 0.22 -2.53 2.46
N ASP A 98 0.38 -2.76 3.76
CA ASP A 98 -0.65 -3.19 4.70
C ASP A 98 -1.00 -2.01 5.61
N LEU A 99 -2.19 -1.46 5.43
CA LEU A 99 -2.67 -0.28 6.14
C LEU A 99 -3.74 -0.65 7.15
N ILE A 100 -3.73 0.00 8.30
CA ILE A 100 -4.81 -0.10 9.29
C ILE A 100 -5.35 1.29 9.62
N SER A 101 -6.61 1.37 9.99
CA SER A 101 -7.22 2.57 10.56
C SER A 101 -7.74 2.27 11.95
N LYS A 102 -7.81 3.30 12.81
CA LYS A 102 -8.54 3.24 14.08
C LYS A 102 -10.04 3.40 13.89
N HIS A 103 -10.48 3.89 12.73
CA HIS A 103 -11.85 4.33 12.49
C HIS A 103 -12.57 3.54 11.39
N TYR A 104 -11.82 2.85 10.53
CA TYR A 104 -12.35 2.04 9.46
C TYR A 104 -11.85 0.60 9.57
N MET A 105 -12.77 -0.35 9.38
CA MET A 105 -12.44 -1.74 9.13
C MET A 105 -11.85 -1.92 7.74
N ALA A 106 -11.09 -2.99 7.53
CA ALA A 106 -10.44 -3.27 6.25
C ALA A 106 -11.44 -3.38 5.09
N ASP A 107 -12.61 -4.00 5.31
CA ASP A 107 -13.65 -4.12 4.28
C ASP A 107 -14.31 -2.77 3.94
N GLU A 108 -14.44 -1.88 4.91
CA GLU A 108 -14.93 -0.50 4.67
C GLU A 108 -13.94 0.26 3.79
N LEU A 109 -12.64 0.14 4.06
CA LEU A 109 -11.60 0.75 3.23
C LEU A 109 -11.59 0.19 1.80
N ARG A 110 -11.74 -1.13 1.63
CA ARG A 110 -11.88 -1.75 0.29
C ARG A 110 -13.10 -1.20 -0.45
N ALA A 111 -14.25 -1.11 0.22
CA ALA A 111 -15.46 -0.55 -0.38
C ALA A 111 -15.29 0.93 -0.79
N ILE A 112 -14.60 1.73 0.02
CA ILE A 112 -14.25 3.12 -0.30
C ILE A 112 -13.35 3.19 -1.55
N ILE A 113 -12.34 2.32 -1.64
CA ILE A 113 -11.47 2.24 -2.82
C ILE A 113 -12.27 1.90 -4.07
N ILE A 114 -13.13 0.88 -4.01
CA ILE A 114 -13.95 0.44 -5.16
C ILE A 114 -14.85 1.57 -5.65
N LYS A 115 -15.47 2.31 -4.73
CA LYS A 115 -16.33 3.46 -5.06
C LYS A 115 -15.56 4.63 -5.69
N ASN A 116 -14.25 4.73 -5.46
CA ASN A 116 -13.39 5.82 -5.92
C ASN A 116 -12.25 5.31 -6.83
N ARG A 117 -12.45 4.18 -7.50
CA ARG A 117 -11.39 3.49 -8.25
C ARG A 117 -10.81 4.30 -9.40
N ASP A 118 -11.59 5.20 -9.97
CA ASP A 118 -11.21 6.16 -11.00
C ASP A 118 -10.11 7.13 -10.53
N ARG A 119 -10.06 7.41 -9.22
CA ARG A 119 -9.03 8.26 -8.60
C ARG A 119 -7.75 7.51 -8.26
N LEU A 120 -7.76 6.17 -8.32
CA LEU A 120 -6.66 5.30 -7.90
C LEU A 120 -6.09 4.54 -9.12
N PRO A 121 -5.62 5.24 -10.17
CA PRO A 121 -5.30 4.63 -11.47
C PRO A 121 -4.11 3.67 -11.46
N TYR A 122 -3.38 3.59 -10.34
CA TYR A 122 -2.23 2.71 -10.20
C TYR A 122 -2.49 1.51 -9.29
N LEU A 123 -3.59 1.50 -8.55
CA LEU A 123 -3.92 0.36 -7.71
C LEU A 123 -4.34 -0.81 -8.59
N THR A 124 -3.68 -1.96 -8.40
CA THR A 124 -3.95 -3.13 -9.24
C THR A 124 -4.53 -4.29 -8.46
N ARG A 125 -4.19 -4.44 -7.17
CA ARG A 125 -4.64 -5.60 -6.40
C ARG A 125 -4.93 -5.25 -4.94
N MET A 126 -5.86 -6.00 -4.35
CA MET A 126 -6.17 -5.93 -2.92
C MET A 126 -6.38 -7.34 -2.34
N GLU A 127 -5.87 -7.57 -1.13
CA GLU A 127 -6.15 -8.83 -0.42
C GLU A 127 -7.49 -8.71 0.32
N GLU A 128 -8.33 -9.74 0.29
CA GLU A 128 -9.57 -9.87 1.06
C GLU A 128 -9.49 -11.00 2.11
N GLY A 129 -10.37 -10.94 3.12
CA GLY A 129 -10.35 -11.91 4.24
C GLY A 129 -9.25 -11.66 5.28
N VAL A 130 -8.61 -10.48 5.26
CA VAL A 130 -7.61 -10.04 6.26
C VAL A 130 -8.07 -8.76 6.96
N SER A 131 -7.63 -8.59 8.22
CA SER A 131 -8.05 -7.48 9.10
C SER A 131 -7.31 -6.16 8.86
N TRP A 132 -6.40 -6.11 7.89
CA TRP A 132 -5.76 -4.89 7.38
C TRP A 132 -6.15 -4.69 5.92
N LEU A 133 -6.01 -3.45 5.44
CA LEU A 133 -6.11 -3.16 4.02
C LEU A 133 -4.76 -3.48 3.37
N HIS A 134 -4.66 -4.59 2.64
CA HIS A 134 -3.53 -4.84 1.74
C HIS A 134 -3.81 -4.21 0.38
N ILE A 135 -2.88 -3.41 -0.11
CA ILE A 135 -2.89 -2.85 -1.46
C ILE A 135 -1.54 -3.06 -2.14
N ASP A 136 -1.54 -3.29 -3.44
CA ASP A 136 -0.31 -3.37 -4.22
C ASP A 136 -0.43 -2.79 -5.63
N VAL A 137 0.73 -2.46 -6.21
CA VAL A 137 0.90 -1.96 -7.58
C VAL A 137 1.82 -2.91 -8.35
N ALA A 138 1.26 -3.70 -9.25
CA ALA A 138 1.98 -4.70 -10.02
C ALA A 138 1.25 -4.95 -11.33
N ASN A 139 1.92 -5.58 -12.29
CA ASN A 139 1.20 -6.07 -13.46
C ASN A 139 0.17 -7.13 -13.02
N LEU A 140 -1.00 -7.06 -13.63
CA LEU A 140 -1.98 -8.15 -13.55
C LEU A 140 -1.56 -9.29 -14.49
N PRO A 141 -2.12 -10.51 -14.28
CA PRO A 141 -1.99 -11.60 -15.24
C PRO A 141 -2.44 -11.20 -16.66
N GLU A 142 -1.96 -11.91 -17.67
CA GLU A 142 -2.19 -11.58 -19.09
C GLU A 142 -3.68 -11.61 -19.47
N GLU A 143 -4.46 -12.44 -18.78
CA GLU A 143 -5.90 -12.58 -18.95
C GLU A 143 -6.74 -11.45 -18.33
N ALA A 144 -6.15 -10.63 -17.46
CA ALA A 144 -6.85 -9.55 -16.77
C ALA A 144 -7.02 -8.32 -17.67
N SER A 145 -8.17 -7.66 -17.56
CA SER A 145 -8.39 -6.38 -18.24
C SER A 145 -7.55 -5.27 -17.61
N ILE A 146 -7.17 -4.27 -18.41
CA ILE A 146 -6.43 -3.10 -17.95
C ILE A 146 -7.21 -2.26 -16.93
N ASP A 147 -8.54 -2.37 -16.97
CA ASP A 147 -9.47 -1.63 -16.12
C ASP A 147 -10.02 -2.52 -15.00
N GLU A 148 -9.28 -3.50 -14.51
CA GLU A 148 -9.69 -4.36 -13.39
C GLU A 148 -8.80 -4.17 -12.16
N ILE A 149 -9.38 -4.39 -10.98
CA ILE A 149 -8.62 -4.60 -9.75
C ILE A 149 -8.74 -6.08 -9.38
N MET A 150 -7.61 -6.74 -9.18
CA MET A 150 -7.55 -8.13 -8.74
C MET A 150 -7.74 -8.22 -7.23
N MET A 151 -8.86 -8.80 -6.81
CA MET A 151 -9.10 -9.20 -5.42
C MET A 151 -8.56 -10.61 -5.22
N PHE A 152 -7.81 -10.83 -4.14
CA PHE A 152 -7.28 -12.15 -3.83
C PHE A 152 -7.38 -12.50 -2.35
N THR A 153 -7.50 -13.78 -2.02
CA THR A 153 -7.49 -14.26 -0.63
C THR A 153 -6.15 -14.89 -0.26
N LYS A 154 -5.93 -15.11 1.04
CA LYS A 154 -4.78 -15.87 1.54
C LYS A 154 -4.72 -17.31 1.01
N THR A 155 -5.85 -17.90 0.65
CA THR A 155 -5.93 -19.25 0.07
C THR A 155 -5.64 -19.27 -1.44
N GLY A 156 -5.49 -18.10 -2.06
CA GLY A 156 -5.16 -17.96 -3.49
C GLY A 156 -6.38 -17.90 -4.41
N GLU A 157 -7.58 -17.75 -3.86
CA GLU A 157 -8.77 -17.44 -4.68
C GLU A 157 -8.64 -16.03 -5.24
N VAL A 158 -9.05 -15.85 -6.50
CA VAL A 158 -8.93 -14.58 -7.23
C VAL A 158 -10.27 -14.24 -7.88
N ARG A 159 -10.63 -12.96 -7.85
CA ARG A 159 -11.71 -12.37 -8.65
C ARG A 159 -11.32 -10.96 -9.10
N TYR A 160 -11.94 -10.47 -10.15
CA TYR A 160 -11.70 -9.14 -10.70
C TYR A 160 -12.92 -8.24 -10.51
N ILE A 161 -12.69 -6.94 -10.30
CA ILE A 161 -13.72 -5.90 -10.08
C ILE A 161 -13.40 -4.59 -10.80
#